data_AF-A0A2W4RAD6-F1
#
_entry.id   AF-A0A2W4RAD6-F1
#
_cell.length_a   1.000
_cell.length_b   1.000
_cell.length_c   1.000
_cell.angle_alpha   90.00
_cell.angle_beta   90.00
_cell.angle_gamma   90.00
#
_symmetry.space_group_name_H-M   'P 1'
#
loop_
_entity.id
_entity.type
_entity.pdbx_description
1 polymer ?
#
loop_
_entity_poly.entity_id
_entity_poly.type
_entity_poly.pdbx_seq_one_letter_code
_entity_poly.pdbx_strand_id
1 'polypeptide(L)'
;MTPRRSAFHHVSREAVRPLVGASQPGVVPQEAHGADRQHEFVLRAVGLSDVSLRAKIGLKGEGASAVLAARGLPLPAPANRWMPYRGGLIARLGNTEFLLEAPADDDWTREFRAIDAADAMPVIRSDASLLLFGERLPELLAQVCAVRFTSRLAEDRELVLTQLAGVSVLAIPFRAAPAPALRLWCDPTFAPNLWRTLATIVCELGGAPVDPAGLGELGIPCI
;
A
#
# COMPACT_ATOMS: atom_id res chain seq x y z
N MET A 1 -13.36 0.83 -23.98
CA MET A 1 -12.61 0.10 -22.93
C MET A 1 -13.31 0.34 -21.60
N THR A 2 -13.65 -0.71 -20.86
CA THR A 2 -14.19 -0.58 -19.49
C THR A 2 -13.06 -0.11 -18.56
N PRO A 3 -13.24 0.95 -17.75
CA PRO A 3 -12.20 1.39 -16.84
C PRO A 3 -11.87 0.28 -15.84
N ARG A 4 -10.56 0.07 -15.58
CA ARG A 4 -10.09 -0.90 -14.58
C ARG A 4 -10.60 -0.47 -13.20
N ARG A 5 -11.24 -1.40 -12.48
CA ARG A 5 -11.75 -1.15 -11.12
C ARG A 5 -10.91 -1.90 -10.10
N SER A 6 -10.68 -1.28 -8.96
CA SER A 6 -10.06 -1.91 -7.79
C SER A 6 -10.99 -2.97 -7.16
N ALA A 7 -10.39 -3.97 -6.52
CA ALA A 7 -11.13 -4.94 -5.70
C ALA A 7 -11.84 -4.27 -4.49
N PHE A 8 -11.38 -3.10 -4.07
CA PHE A 8 -12.03 -2.29 -3.03
C PHE A 8 -13.02 -1.26 -3.58
N HIS A 9 -13.28 -1.21 -4.89
CA HIS A 9 -14.02 -0.11 -5.54
C HIS A 9 -15.40 0.18 -4.90
N HIS A 10 -16.14 -0.87 -4.52
CA HIS A 10 -17.45 -0.71 -3.90
C HIS A 10 -17.34 -0.22 -2.45
N VAL A 11 -16.47 -0.85 -1.67
CA VAL A 11 -16.34 -0.57 -0.22
C VAL A 11 -15.61 0.73 0.09
N SER A 12 -14.64 1.13 -0.75
CA SER A 12 -13.91 2.38 -0.58
C SER A 12 -14.78 3.60 -0.85
N ARG A 13 -15.65 3.54 -1.85
CA ARG A 13 -16.56 4.65 -2.19
C ARG A 13 -17.68 4.85 -1.19
N GLU A 14 -18.16 3.78 -0.56
CA GLU A 14 -19.13 3.88 0.55
C GLU A 14 -18.53 4.56 1.78
N ALA A 15 -17.24 4.30 2.04
CA ALA A 15 -16.53 4.80 3.21
C ALA A 15 -15.92 6.20 3.03
N VAL A 16 -15.62 6.63 1.80
CA VAL A 16 -15.10 7.99 1.46
C VAL A 16 -16.22 9.05 1.45
N ARG A 17 -17.32 8.84 2.18
CA ARG A 17 -18.24 9.95 2.46
C ARG A 17 -17.46 11.03 3.22
N PRO A 18 -17.49 12.29 2.79
CA PRO A 18 -16.73 13.33 3.46
C PRO A 18 -17.14 13.37 4.93
N LEU A 19 -16.15 13.51 5.82
CA LEU A 19 -16.36 13.96 7.19
C LEU A 19 -16.89 15.40 7.14
N VAL A 20 -18.12 15.56 6.68
CA VAL A 20 -18.92 16.78 6.78
C VAL A 20 -20.21 16.37 7.46
N GLY A 21 -20.34 16.76 8.72
CA GLY A 21 -21.63 16.86 9.40
C GLY A 21 -22.24 15.55 9.90
N ALA A 22 -21.56 14.84 10.79
CA ALA A 22 -22.28 14.19 11.89
C ALA A 22 -22.25 15.16 13.07
N SER A 23 -23.18 16.12 13.06
CA SER A 23 -23.44 16.97 14.21
C SER A 23 -23.79 16.06 15.38
N GLN A 24 -22.86 15.92 16.34
CA GLN A 24 -23.31 15.56 17.69
C GLN A 24 -24.30 16.66 18.12
N PRO A 25 -25.48 16.33 18.65
CA PRO A 25 -26.39 17.35 19.15
C PRO A 25 -25.70 18.06 20.32
N GLY A 26 -25.13 19.25 20.04
CA GLY A 26 -24.43 20.06 21.04
C GLY A 26 -23.19 20.85 20.56
N VAL A 27 -22.70 20.69 19.33
CA VAL A 27 -21.49 21.41 18.87
C VAL A 27 -21.84 22.52 17.87
N VAL A 28 -21.40 23.74 18.19
CA VAL A 28 -21.54 24.99 17.44
C VAL A 28 -21.01 24.84 15.99
N PRO A 29 -21.62 25.46 14.97
CA PRO A 29 -21.12 25.38 13.60
C PRO A 29 -19.74 26.04 13.53
N GLN A 30 -18.69 25.31 13.15
CA GLN A 30 -17.38 25.90 12.86
C GLN A 30 -17.18 26.06 11.35
N GLU A 31 -17.09 27.32 10.96
CA GLU A 31 -16.85 27.80 9.61
C GLU A 31 -15.45 27.46 9.07
N ALA A 32 -15.38 27.28 7.75
CA ALA A 32 -14.25 27.22 6.82
C ALA A 32 -12.81 27.31 7.38
N HIS A 33 -12.18 26.16 7.65
CA HIS A 33 -10.71 26.00 7.82
C HIS A 33 -10.24 24.65 7.22
N GLY A 34 -10.80 24.28 6.07
CA GLY A 34 -11.22 22.91 5.77
C GLY A 34 -10.24 21.91 5.13
N ALA A 35 -8.93 22.17 5.04
CA ALA A 35 -7.99 21.21 4.42
C ALA A 35 -6.76 20.94 5.31
N ASP A 36 -6.03 21.99 5.72
CA ASP A 36 -4.81 21.82 6.52
C ASP A 36 -5.06 21.15 7.88
N ARG A 37 -6.15 21.52 8.57
CA ARG A 37 -6.55 20.86 9.82
C ARG A 37 -6.94 19.40 9.60
N GLN A 38 -7.53 19.07 8.46
CA GLN A 38 -7.91 17.70 8.10
C GLN A 38 -6.67 16.85 7.79
N HIS A 39 -5.68 17.43 7.10
CA HIS A 39 -4.40 16.78 6.80
C HIS A 39 -3.63 16.46 8.08
N GLU A 40 -3.47 17.45 8.96
CA GLU A 40 -2.82 17.26 10.24
C GLU A 40 -3.56 16.23 11.12
N PHE A 41 -4.89 16.24 11.10
CA PHE A 41 -5.71 15.30 11.84
C PHE A 41 -5.50 13.86 11.38
N VAL A 42 -5.54 13.59 10.07
CA VAL A 42 -5.32 12.23 9.54
C VAL A 42 -3.89 11.76 9.82
N LEU A 43 -2.89 12.64 9.72
CA LEU A 43 -1.50 12.32 10.01
C LEU A 43 -1.27 12.00 11.49
N ARG A 44 -1.93 12.71 12.41
CA ARG A 44 -1.93 12.43 13.86
C ARG A 44 -2.76 11.19 14.25
N ALA A 45 -3.59 10.68 13.35
CA ALA A 45 -4.40 9.48 13.54
C ALA A 45 -3.90 8.33 12.64
N VAL A 46 -4.79 7.74 11.83
CA VAL A 46 -4.46 6.76 10.78
C VAL A 46 -5.22 7.08 9.50
N GLY A 47 -4.53 7.12 8.37
CA GLY A 47 -5.13 7.14 7.04
C GLY A 47 -5.17 5.75 6.42
N LEU A 48 -6.21 5.46 5.63
CA LEU A 48 -6.35 4.23 4.84
C LEU A 48 -6.66 4.57 3.39
N SER A 49 -5.85 4.13 2.43
CA SER A 49 -6.06 4.42 1.01
C SER A 49 -6.01 3.18 0.14
N ASP A 50 -6.90 3.10 -0.86
CA ASP A 50 -6.92 2.04 -1.87
C ASP A 50 -6.02 2.39 -3.05
N VAL A 51 -4.84 1.77 -3.10
CA VAL A 51 -3.83 2.00 -4.14
C VAL A 51 -3.73 0.82 -5.11
N SER A 52 -4.80 0.02 -5.23
CA SER A 52 -4.81 -1.21 -6.05
C SER A 52 -4.60 -0.98 -7.54
N LEU A 53 -4.91 0.22 -8.05
CA LEU A 53 -4.79 0.56 -9.47
C LEU A 53 -3.35 0.66 -9.98
N ARG A 54 -2.36 0.67 -9.07
CA ARG A 54 -0.93 0.60 -9.43
C ARG A 54 -0.62 -0.69 -10.19
N ALA A 55 0.18 -0.60 -11.24
CA ALA A 55 0.49 -1.72 -12.10
C ALA A 55 1.43 -2.70 -11.38
N LYS A 56 1.11 -4.00 -11.41
CA LYS A 56 1.88 -5.04 -10.70
C LYS A 56 2.26 -6.20 -11.62
N ILE A 57 3.45 -6.74 -11.41
CA ILE A 57 3.95 -7.96 -12.06
C ILE A 57 4.93 -8.70 -11.13
N GLY A 58 4.92 -10.02 -11.19
CA GLY A 58 5.99 -10.85 -10.63
C GLY A 58 6.92 -11.38 -11.72
N LEU A 59 8.11 -11.79 -11.32
CA LEU A 59 9.01 -12.61 -12.13
C LEU A 59 9.51 -13.75 -11.25
N LYS A 60 9.36 -15.00 -11.73
CA LYS A 60 9.76 -16.21 -11.00
C LYS A 60 10.72 -17.07 -11.80
N GLY A 61 11.64 -17.74 -11.14
CA GLY A 61 12.57 -18.71 -11.73
C GLY A 61 14.04 -18.43 -11.39
N GLU A 62 14.89 -19.43 -11.61
CA GLU A 62 16.33 -19.36 -11.30
C GLU A 62 17.05 -18.24 -12.08
N GLY A 63 16.61 -17.97 -13.31
CA GLY A 63 17.14 -16.90 -14.15
C GLY A 63 16.59 -15.51 -13.83
N ALA A 64 15.59 -15.37 -12.95
CA ALA A 64 14.88 -14.11 -12.73
C ALA A 64 15.81 -12.97 -12.31
N SER A 65 16.74 -13.23 -11.38
CA SER A 65 17.71 -12.22 -10.93
C SER A 65 18.60 -11.74 -12.07
N ALA A 66 19.13 -12.66 -12.89
CA ALA A 66 20.00 -12.33 -14.01
C ALA A 66 19.26 -11.55 -15.10
N VAL A 67 18.03 -11.94 -15.41
CA VAL A 67 17.15 -11.28 -16.40
C VAL A 67 16.83 -9.84 -16.00
N LEU A 68 16.59 -9.58 -14.72
CA LEU A 68 16.33 -8.24 -14.18
C LEU A 68 17.63 -7.41 -14.13
N ALA A 69 18.74 -7.99 -13.68
CA ALA A 69 20.03 -7.31 -13.62
C ALA A 69 20.53 -6.89 -15.02
N ALA A 70 20.36 -7.74 -16.04
CA ALA A 70 20.72 -7.43 -17.42
C ALA A 70 19.92 -6.24 -18.01
N ARG A 71 18.76 -5.94 -17.43
CA ARG A 71 17.93 -4.77 -17.77
C ARG A 71 18.28 -3.53 -16.94
N GLY A 72 19.32 -3.60 -16.12
CA GLY A 72 19.81 -2.49 -15.30
C GLY A 72 18.95 -2.21 -14.06
N LEU A 73 18.13 -3.17 -13.62
CA LEU A 73 17.27 -2.95 -12.46
C LEU A 73 18.08 -3.01 -11.17
N PRO A 74 17.83 -2.07 -10.24
CA PRO A 74 18.44 -2.14 -8.93
C PRO A 74 17.73 -3.27 -8.16
N LEU A 75 18.48 -4.32 -7.81
CA LEU A 75 17.96 -5.48 -7.09
C LEU A 75 18.43 -5.49 -5.63
N PRO A 76 17.54 -5.75 -4.66
CA PRO A 76 17.96 -6.05 -3.31
C PRO A 76 18.84 -7.32 -3.28
N ALA A 77 20.01 -7.23 -2.65
CA ALA A 77 20.91 -8.38 -2.50
C ALA A 77 20.33 -9.49 -1.59
N PRO A 78 19.70 -9.19 -0.44
CA PRO A 78 19.01 -10.19 0.36
C PRO A 78 17.56 -10.43 -0.13
N ALA A 79 17.02 -11.62 0.18
CA ALA A 79 15.59 -11.86 0.10
C ALA A 79 14.81 -11.07 1.17
N ASN A 80 13.49 -10.98 1.01
CA ASN A 80 12.59 -10.18 1.84
C ASN A 80 13.03 -8.73 1.97
N ARG A 81 13.40 -8.14 0.83
CA ARG A 81 13.82 -6.75 0.73
C ARG A 81 13.16 -6.07 -0.45
N TRP A 82 13.08 -4.76 -0.39
CA TRP A 82 12.56 -3.94 -1.47
C TRP A 82 13.39 -2.68 -1.68
N MET A 83 13.21 -2.03 -2.83
CA MET A 83 13.80 -0.73 -3.14
C MET A 83 12.82 0.09 -3.98
N PRO A 84 12.78 1.43 -3.82
CA PRO A 84 12.00 2.29 -4.70
C PRO A 84 12.62 2.29 -6.10
N TYR A 85 11.76 2.36 -7.12
CA TYR A 85 12.17 2.42 -8.51
C TYR A 85 11.11 3.13 -9.34
N ARG A 86 11.49 4.27 -9.96
CA ARG A 86 10.63 5.05 -10.87
C ARG A 86 9.21 5.29 -10.33
N GLY A 87 9.11 5.87 -9.14
CA GLY A 87 7.83 6.14 -8.47
C GLY A 87 7.07 4.89 -8.00
N GLY A 88 7.66 3.71 -8.18
CA GLY A 88 7.19 2.41 -7.75
C GLY A 88 8.20 1.70 -6.86
N LEU A 89 8.16 0.37 -6.85
CA LEU A 89 9.11 -0.45 -6.11
C LEU A 89 9.45 -1.76 -6.83
N ILE A 90 10.64 -2.28 -6.48
CA ILE A 90 11.09 -3.63 -6.80
C ILE A 90 11.33 -4.36 -5.49
N ALA A 91 10.69 -5.51 -5.31
CA ALA A 91 10.81 -6.37 -4.16
C ALA A 91 11.42 -7.72 -4.56
N ARG A 92 12.26 -8.27 -3.69
CA ARG A 92 12.78 -9.64 -3.77
C ARG A 92 12.21 -10.42 -2.59
N LEU A 93 11.39 -11.44 -2.86
CA LEU A 93 10.78 -12.26 -1.80
C LEU A 93 11.65 -13.47 -1.46
N GLY A 94 12.40 -13.96 -2.44
CA GLY A 94 13.24 -15.14 -2.29
C GLY A 94 14.40 -15.13 -3.27
N ASN A 95 15.05 -16.28 -3.41
CA ASN A 95 16.16 -16.41 -4.35
C ASN A 95 15.70 -16.25 -5.81
N THR A 96 14.47 -16.69 -6.10
CA THR A 96 13.92 -16.84 -7.45
C THR A 96 12.57 -16.14 -7.63
N GLU A 97 12.19 -15.24 -6.72
CA GLU A 97 10.90 -14.54 -6.79
C GLU A 97 11.06 -13.03 -6.54
N PHE A 98 10.61 -12.26 -7.53
CA PHE A 98 10.66 -10.80 -7.54
C PHE A 98 9.30 -10.23 -7.86
N LEU A 99 8.91 -9.16 -7.18
CA LEU A 99 7.69 -8.41 -7.44
C LEU A 99 8.02 -6.98 -7.79
N LEU A 100 7.25 -6.44 -8.71
CA LEU A 100 7.42 -5.08 -9.19
C LEU A 100 6.07 -4.39 -9.19
N GLU A 101 6.07 -3.14 -8.74
CA GLU A 101 4.92 -2.25 -8.82
C GLU A 101 5.33 -0.91 -9.40
N ALA A 102 4.54 -0.40 -10.32
CA ALA A 102 4.70 0.92 -10.92
C ALA A 102 3.48 1.82 -10.65
N PRO A 103 3.65 3.14 -10.75
CA PRO A 103 2.53 4.07 -10.91
C PRO A 103 1.51 3.60 -11.97
N ALA A 104 0.25 4.00 -11.83
CA ALA A 104 -0.81 3.53 -12.73
C ALA A 104 -0.64 4.03 -14.18
N ASP A 105 0.01 5.19 -14.34
CA ASP A 105 0.33 5.86 -15.59
C ASP A 105 1.73 5.49 -16.14
N ASP A 106 2.57 4.87 -15.33
CA ASP A 106 3.90 4.41 -15.72
C ASP A 106 3.90 2.90 -16.00
N ASP A 107 4.08 2.53 -17.27
CA ASP A 107 3.96 1.14 -17.71
C ASP A 107 5.31 0.45 -17.97
N TRP A 108 6.32 0.75 -17.15
CA TRP A 108 7.53 -0.06 -17.18
C TRP A 108 7.25 -1.52 -16.80
N THR A 109 6.14 -1.85 -16.11
CA THR A 109 5.78 -3.25 -15.84
C THR A 109 5.47 -4.07 -17.11
N ARG A 110 5.01 -3.44 -18.20
CA ARG A 110 4.78 -4.12 -19.49
C ARG A 110 6.06 -4.65 -20.10
N GLU A 111 7.19 -3.98 -19.91
CA GLU A 111 8.50 -4.47 -20.36
C GLU A 111 8.82 -5.85 -19.75
N PHE A 112 8.34 -6.11 -18.52
CA PHE A 112 8.53 -7.38 -17.83
C PHE A 112 7.49 -8.43 -18.23
N ARG A 113 6.28 -8.03 -18.65
CA ARG A 113 5.29 -8.96 -19.21
C ARG A 113 5.79 -9.65 -20.46
N ALA A 114 6.65 -8.97 -21.22
CA ALA A 114 7.22 -9.46 -22.48
C ALA A 114 8.52 -10.25 -22.30
N ILE A 115 8.96 -10.52 -21.05
CA ILE A 115 10.15 -11.36 -20.84
C ILE A 115 9.84 -12.77 -21.34
N ASP A 116 10.65 -13.18 -22.31
CA ASP A 116 10.73 -14.54 -22.83
C ASP A 116 12.13 -15.08 -22.51
N ALA A 117 12.21 -15.92 -21.48
CA ALA A 117 13.44 -16.51 -20.99
C ALA A 117 13.15 -17.91 -20.44
N ALA A 118 14.04 -18.87 -20.72
CA ALA A 118 13.85 -20.27 -20.31
C ALA A 118 13.71 -20.43 -18.78
N ASP A 119 14.51 -19.69 -18.01
CA ASP A 119 14.60 -19.81 -16.55
C ASP A 119 13.92 -18.65 -15.80
N ALA A 120 13.12 -17.81 -16.48
CA ALA A 120 12.41 -16.71 -15.84
C ALA A 120 11.03 -16.49 -16.47
N MET A 121 9.98 -16.66 -15.67
CA MET A 121 8.59 -16.57 -16.09
C MET A 121 7.90 -15.34 -15.48
N PRO A 122 7.34 -14.44 -16.31
CA PRO A 122 6.48 -13.37 -15.83
C PRO A 122 5.21 -13.90 -15.18
N VAL A 123 4.82 -13.30 -14.06
CA VAL A 123 3.60 -13.64 -13.33
C VAL A 123 2.67 -12.42 -13.34
N ILE A 124 1.53 -12.55 -14.01
CA ILE A 124 0.50 -11.51 -14.03
C ILE A 124 -0.08 -11.40 -12.62
N ARG A 125 -0.05 -10.19 -12.06
CA ARG A 125 -0.52 -9.91 -10.69
C ARG A 125 -1.69 -8.95 -10.69
N SER A 126 -2.69 -9.29 -9.89
CA SER A 126 -3.92 -8.52 -9.71
C SER A 126 -4.19 -8.20 -8.25
N ASP A 127 -3.17 -8.27 -7.39
CA ASP A 127 -3.29 -8.06 -5.95
C ASP A 127 -4.03 -6.77 -5.60
N ALA A 128 -4.86 -6.87 -4.57
CA ALA A 128 -5.40 -5.72 -3.87
C ALA A 128 -4.24 -5.04 -3.11
N SER A 129 -4.23 -3.71 -3.10
CA SER A 129 -3.15 -2.92 -2.51
C SER A 129 -3.72 -1.79 -1.65
N LEU A 130 -3.33 -1.74 -0.38
CA LEU A 130 -3.74 -0.72 0.58
C LEU A 130 -2.54 0.03 1.13
N LEU A 131 -2.71 1.32 1.38
CA LEU A 131 -1.74 2.13 2.10
C LEU A 131 -2.33 2.55 3.44
N LEU A 132 -1.64 2.18 4.52
CA LEU A 132 -1.89 2.68 5.87
C LEU A 132 -0.78 3.65 6.25
N PHE A 133 -1.13 4.74 6.92
CA PHE A 133 -0.15 5.75 7.37
C PHE A 133 -0.68 6.52 8.57
N GLY A 134 0.20 7.21 9.31
CA GLY A 134 -0.20 8.06 10.43
C GLY A 134 0.45 7.65 11.76
N GLU A 135 0.49 8.56 12.73
CA GLU A 135 1.17 8.38 14.02
C GLU A 135 0.62 7.20 14.84
N ARG A 136 -0.69 6.92 14.72
CA ARG A 136 -1.36 5.81 15.44
C ARG A 136 -1.34 4.49 14.69
N LEU A 137 -0.61 4.39 13.57
CA LEU A 137 -0.46 3.14 12.83
C LEU A 137 0.02 1.95 13.70
N PRO A 138 0.97 2.12 14.66
CA PRO A 138 1.34 1.04 15.56
C PRO A 138 0.18 0.54 16.43
N GLU A 139 -0.71 1.42 16.87
CA GLU A 139 -1.89 1.05 17.66
C GLU A 139 -2.89 0.23 16.84
N LEU A 140 -3.12 0.61 15.57
CA LEU A 140 -3.92 -0.20 14.65
C LEU A 140 -3.31 -1.59 14.50
N LEU A 141 -2.01 -1.67 14.18
CA LEU A 141 -1.34 -2.94 13.89
C LEU A 141 -1.34 -3.88 15.10
N ALA A 142 -1.24 -3.35 16.32
CA ALA A 142 -1.31 -4.15 17.54
C ALA A 142 -2.65 -4.90 17.72
N GLN A 143 -3.74 -4.41 17.10
CA GLN A 143 -5.05 -5.06 17.17
C GLN A 143 -5.22 -6.19 16.14
N VAL A 144 -4.52 -6.11 15.00
CA VAL A 144 -4.78 -6.96 13.83
C VAL A 144 -3.60 -7.77 13.33
N CYS A 145 -2.39 -7.52 13.82
CA CYS A 145 -1.18 -8.19 13.34
C CYS A 145 -0.26 -8.59 14.49
N ALA A 146 0.25 -9.83 14.45
CA ALA A 146 1.21 -10.32 15.44
C ALA A 146 2.63 -9.75 15.22
N VAL A 147 2.94 -9.27 14.02
CA VAL A 147 4.25 -8.70 13.68
C VAL A 147 4.35 -7.28 14.23
N ARG A 148 5.46 -7.00 14.94
CA ARG A 148 5.81 -5.63 15.32
C ARG A 148 6.60 -4.95 14.21
N PHE A 149 5.97 -3.98 13.56
CA PHE A 149 6.61 -3.16 12.54
C PHE A 149 7.45 -2.06 13.17
N THR A 150 8.75 -2.33 13.35
CA THR A 150 9.69 -1.36 13.90
C THR A 150 10.19 -0.40 12.81
N SER A 151 10.68 0.78 13.21
CA SER A 151 11.33 1.70 12.28
C SER A 151 12.52 1.07 11.54
N ARG A 152 13.19 0.11 12.20
CA ARG A 152 14.31 -0.62 11.64
C ARG A 152 13.92 -1.43 10.41
N LEU A 153 12.72 -2.03 10.37
CA LEU A 153 12.27 -2.75 9.17
C LEU A 153 12.17 -1.81 7.96
N ALA A 154 11.73 -0.57 8.16
CA ALA A 154 11.67 0.43 7.09
C ALA A 154 13.08 0.89 6.67
N GLU A 155 14.00 1.08 7.62
CA GLU A 155 15.39 1.47 7.35
C GLU A 155 16.18 0.40 6.60
N ASP A 156 16.03 -0.86 7.04
CA ASP A 156 16.66 -2.04 6.43
C ASP A 156 15.94 -2.47 5.13
N ARG A 157 14.87 -1.76 4.74
CA ARG A 157 13.99 -2.05 3.59
C ARG A 157 13.49 -3.49 3.58
N GLU A 158 13.14 -3.98 4.76
CA GLU A 158 12.55 -5.29 4.95
C GLU A 158 11.09 -5.27 4.50
N LEU A 159 10.66 -6.34 3.84
CA LEU A 159 9.24 -6.66 3.69
C LEU A 159 8.93 -7.90 4.52
N VAL A 160 7.67 -8.03 4.93
CA VAL A 160 7.22 -9.14 5.77
C VAL A 160 6.01 -9.81 5.13
N LEU A 161 6.08 -11.13 5.01
CA LEU A 161 4.91 -11.96 4.71
C LEU A 161 4.27 -12.36 6.04
N THR A 162 3.04 -11.92 6.29
CA THR A 162 2.36 -12.09 7.58
C THR A 162 0.84 -12.22 7.41
N GLN A 163 0.14 -12.40 8.51
CA GLN A 163 -1.32 -12.25 8.59
C GLN A 163 -1.68 -10.90 9.21
N LEU A 164 -2.64 -10.22 8.60
CA LEU A 164 -3.26 -9.01 9.14
C LEU A 164 -4.78 -9.17 9.08
N ALA A 165 -5.45 -9.08 10.23
CA ALA A 165 -6.88 -9.33 10.37
C ALA A 165 -7.32 -10.70 9.78
N GLY A 166 -6.47 -11.73 9.96
CA GLY A 166 -6.70 -13.07 9.43
C GLY A 166 -6.50 -13.23 7.91
N VAL A 167 -6.01 -12.18 7.23
CA VAL A 167 -5.73 -12.20 5.78
C VAL A 167 -4.22 -12.26 5.55
N SER A 168 -3.81 -13.12 4.62
CA SER A 168 -2.41 -13.21 4.20
C SER A 168 -2.02 -11.95 3.44
N VAL A 169 -1.00 -11.25 3.93
CA VAL A 169 -0.51 -10.01 3.34
C VAL A 169 1.00 -10.04 3.14
N LEU A 170 1.44 -9.41 2.06
CA LEU A 170 2.79 -8.88 1.95
C LEU A 170 2.76 -7.44 2.47
N ALA A 171 3.57 -7.16 3.49
CA ALA A 171 3.61 -5.88 4.18
C ALA A 171 4.97 -5.21 3.97
N ILE A 172 4.96 -3.99 3.44
CA ILE A 172 6.14 -3.20 3.11
C ILE A 172 6.12 -1.93 3.98
N PRO A 173 6.81 -1.92 5.13
CA PRO A 173 6.97 -0.72 5.93
C PRO A 173 7.92 0.27 5.24
N PHE A 174 7.59 1.54 5.28
CA PHE A 174 8.47 2.60 4.82
C PHE A 174 8.27 3.88 5.65
N ARG A 175 9.30 4.73 5.67
CA ARG A 175 9.22 6.04 6.31
C ARG A 175 8.63 7.04 5.33
N ALA A 176 7.53 7.68 5.72
CA ALA A 176 6.83 8.71 4.95
C ALA A 176 6.72 9.97 5.80
N ALA A 177 7.77 10.78 5.90
CA ALA A 177 7.71 11.99 6.74
C ALA A 177 6.45 12.82 6.41
N PRO A 178 5.61 13.15 7.41
CA PRO A 178 5.91 13.13 8.85
C PRO A 178 5.57 11.83 9.61
N ALA A 179 4.95 10.81 9.01
CA ALA A 179 4.39 9.65 9.70
C ALA A 179 4.97 8.28 9.22
N PRO A 180 4.84 7.20 10.01
CA PRO A 180 5.11 5.86 9.48
C PRO A 180 4.06 5.48 8.44
N ALA A 181 4.45 4.66 7.46
CA ALA A 181 3.56 4.13 6.45
C ALA A 181 3.80 2.63 6.22
N LEU A 182 2.75 1.93 5.81
CA LEU A 182 2.73 0.51 5.54
C LEU A 182 1.93 0.25 4.28
N ARG A 183 2.59 -0.29 3.24
CA ARG A 183 1.93 -0.82 2.06
C ARG A 183 1.58 -2.28 2.30
N LEU A 184 0.34 -2.65 2.01
CA LEU A 184 -0.17 -4.01 2.12
C LEU A 184 -0.61 -4.51 0.76
N TRP A 185 -0.15 -5.69 0.35
CA TRP A 185 -0.71 -6.42 -0.78
C TRP A 185 -1.39 -7.70 -0.29
N CYS A 186 -2.55 -8.00 -0.85
CA CYS A 186 -3.28 -9.21 -0.52
C CYS A 186 -3.99 -9.78 -1.75
N ASP A 187 -4.45 -11.03 -1.64
CA ASP A 187 -5.33 -11.61 -2.62
C ASP A 187 -6.64 -10.77 -2.72
N PRO A 188 -7.10 -10.43 -3.94
CA PRO A 188 -8.28 -9.59 -4.15
C PRO A 188 -9.58 -10.14 -3.55
N THR A 189 -9.70 -11.45 -3.37
CA THR A 189 -10.92 -12.07 -2.82
C THR A 189 -11.19 -11.66 -1.37
N PHE A 190 -10.15 -11.30 -0.61
CA PHE A 190 -10.28 -10.83 0.76
C PHE A 190 -10.46 -9.32 0.87
N ALA A 191 -10.32 -8.57 -0.22
CA ALA A 191 -10.29 -7.12 -0.22
C ALA A 191 -11.51 -6.47 0.48
N PRO A 192 -12.77 -6.85 0.20
CA PRO A 192 -13.91 -6.22 0.86
C PRO A 192 -13.90 -6.40 2.39
N ASN A 193 -13.54 -7.59 2.87
CA ASN A 193 -13.52 -7.88 4.31
C ASN A 193 -12.35 -7.18 4.99
N LEU A 194 -11.16 -7.23 4.39
CA LEU A 194 -9.98 -6.55 4.92
C LEU A 194 -10.21 -5.04 5.04
N TRP A 195 -10.79 -4.42 4.01
CA TRP A 195 -11.14 -3.00 4.03
C TRP A 195 -12.09 -2.66 5.15
N ARG A 196 -13.22 -3.38 5.29
CA ARG A 196 -14.19 -3.08 6.36
C ARG A 196 -13.56 -3.17 7.73
N THR A 197 -12.80 -4.23 8.01
CA THR A 197 -12.12 -4.39 9.30
C THR A 197 -11.14 -3.25 9.57
N LEU A 198 -10.29 -2.93 8.60
CA LEU A 198 -9.32 -1.85 8.75
C LEU A 198 -9.99 -0.49 8.88
N ALA A 199 -11.00 -0.20 8.06
CA ALA A 199 -11.73 1.07 8.09
C ALA A 199 -12.44 1.29 9.44
N THR A 200 -13.02 0.24 10.02
CA THR A 200 -13.62 0.33 11.37
C THR A 200 -12.58 0.75 12.40
N ILE A 201 -11.43 0.07 12.45
CA ILE A 201 -10.38 0.38 13.43
C ILE A 201 -9.76 1.75 13.18
N VAL A 202 -9.57 2.12 11.90
CA VAL A 202 -9.12 3.46 11.51
C VAL A 202 -10.06 4.53 12.09
N CYS A 203 -11.37 4.38 11.91
CA CYS A 203 -12.36 5.30 12.47
C CYS A 203 -12.36 5.32 14.01
N GLU A 204 -12.22 4.17 14.66
CA GLU A 204 -12.11 4.07 16.14
C GLU A 204 -10.86 4.80 16.67
N LEU A 205 -9.78 4.82 15.88
CA LEU A 205 -8.56 5.57 16.19
C LEU A 205 -8.63 7.04 15.76
N GLY A 206 -9.81 7.54 15.37
CA GLY A 206 -10.02 8.92 14.92
C GLY A 206 -9.42 9.21 13.55
N GLY A 207 -9.10 8.18 12.76
CA GLY A 207 -8.61 8.30 11.40
C GLY A 207 -9.73 8.30 10.35
N ALA A 208 -9.34 8.22 9.08
CA ALA A 208 -10.30 8.15 7.98
C ALA A 208 -9.72 7.46 6.72
N PRO A 209 -10.58 6.89 5.87
CA PRO A 209 -10.21 6.59 4.50
C PRO A 209 -9.80 7.85 3.73
N VAL A 210 -8.78 7.73 2.88
CA VAL A 210 -8.21 8.83 2.08
C VAL A 210 -8.16 8.42 0.62
N ASP A 211 -8.67 9.27 -0.27
CA ASP A 211 -8.57 9.06 -1.70
C ASP A 211 -7.09 9.07 -2.13
N PRO A 212 -6.62 8.11 -2.96
CA PRO A 212 -5.25 8.08 -3.45
C PRO A 212 -4.77 9.40 -4.06
N ALA A 213 -5.65 10.18 -4.69
CA ALA A 213 -5.33 11.48 -5.26
C ALA A 213 -4.89 12.51 -4.19
N GLY A 214 -5.39 12.40 -2.96
CA GLY A 214 -5.06 13.29 -1.84
C GLY A 214 -3.75 12.94 -1.12
N LEU A 215 -3.13 11.79 -1.40
CA LEU A 215 -1.91 11.37 -0.72
C LEU A 215 -0.73 12.34 -0.94
N GLY A 216 -0.65 12.95 -2.13
CA GLY A 216 0.39 13.93 -2.45
C GLY A 216 0.30 15.20 -1.60
N GLU A 217 -0.93 15.66 -1.31
CA GLU A 217 -1.18 16.83 -0.47
C GLU A 217 -0.81 16.57 1.00
N LEU A 218 -0.86 15.30 1.43
CA LEU A 218 -0.44 14.84 2.74
C LEU A 218 1.07 14.60 2.87
N GLY A 219 1.84 14.78 1.80
CA GLY A 219 3.26 14.45 1.77
C GLY A 219 3.56 12.95 1.86
N ILE A 220 2.55 12.09 1.69
CA ILE A 220 2.68 10.64 1.79
C ILE A 220 3.02 10.08 0.40
N PRO A 221 4.23 9.52 0.20
CA PRO A 221 4.62 9.02 -1.10
C PRO A 221 3.92 7.68 -1.37
N CYS A 222 3.33 7.58 -2.56
CA CYS A 222 2.78 6.33 -3.07
C CYS A 222 3.89 5.56 -3.79
N ILE A 223 4.90 5.10 -3.04
CA ILE A 223 5.98 4.23 -3.54
C ILE A 223 5.45 2.82 -3.82
#